data_AF-A0A8X6UHY3-F1
#
_entry.id   AF-A0A8X6UHY3-F1
#
_cell.length_a   1.000
_cell.length_b   1.000
_cell.length_c   1.000
_cell.angle_alpha   90.00
_cell.angle_beta   90.00
_cell.angle_gamma   90.00
#
_symmetry.space_group_name_H-M   'P 1'
#
loop_
_entity.id
_entity.type
_entity.pdbx_description
1 polymer ?
#
loop_
_entity_poly.entity_id
_entity_poly.type
_entity_poly.pdbx_seq_one_letter_code
_entity_poly.pdbx_strand_id
1 'polypeptide(L)'
;MAIVKKPMHKISYRMQRMILKLLKYDSEINYVPGNQMFLADTLSRAFPVNETVRDDPEMLNIVHTISKHLPLSEKRLVQFKKETELDPELQTVVKYIEEGGLNLTKV
;
A
#
# COMPACT_ATOMS: atom_id res chain seq x y z
N MET A 1 -15.72 20.05 1.61
CA MET A 1 -14.51 19.22 1.78
C MET A 1 -14.81 17.95 2.59
N ALA A 2 -15.27 16.87 1.95
CA ALA A 2 -15.67 15.64 2.63
C ALA A 2 -14.65 14.48 2.49
N ILE A 3 -13.68 14.59 1.59
CA ILE A 3 -12.79 13.46 1.25
C ILE A 3 -11.64 13.32 2.26
N VAL A 4 -10.93 14.40 2.58
CA VAL A 4 -9.83 14.39 3.57
C VAL A 4 -10.31 14.35 5.02
N LYS A 5 -11.54 14.83 5.27
CA LYS A 5 -12.13 14.83 6.63
C LYS A 5 -12.62 13.45 7.09
N LYS A 6 -12.69 12.47 6.18
CA LYS A 6 -13.06 11.10 6.55
C LYS A 6 -11.85 10.38 7.14
N PRO A 7 -12.04 9.60 8.22
CA PRO A 7 -10.95 8.83 8.79
C PRO A 7 -10.42 7.81 7.76
N MET A 8 -9.10 7.63 7.73
CA MET A 8 -8.40 6.81 6.72
C MET A 8 -9.00 5.40 6.55
N HIS A 9 -9.40 4.75 7.64
CA HIS A 9 -9.98 3.41 7.62
C HIS A 9 -11.39 3.32 6.98
N LYS A 10 -12.10 4.45 6.80
CA LYS A 10 -13.46 4.48 6.21
C LYS A 10 -13.47 4.87 4.73
N ILE A 11 -12.34 5.22 4.15
CA ILE A 11 -12.23 5.57 2.73
C ILE A 11 -11.65 4.42 1.93
N SER A 12 -11.95 4.38 0.63
CA SER A 12 -11.46 3.32 -0.25
C SER A 12 -9.93 3.32 -0.32
N TYR A 13 -9.34 2.16 -0.58
CA TYR A 13 -7.89 2.01 -0.65
C TYR A 13 -7.22 2.94 -1.69
N ARG A 14 -7.88 3.18 -2.84
CA ARG A 14 -7.42 4.19 -3.82
C ARG A 14 -7.39 5.60 -3.24
N MET A 15 -8.37 5.97 -2.42
CA MET A 15 -8.41 7.28 -1.77
C MET A 15 -7.39 7.39 -0.64
N GLN A 16 -7.16 6.32 0.12
CA GLN A 16 -6.08 6.27 1.11
C GLN A 16 -4.73 6.55 0.43
N ARG A 17 -4.44 5.86 -0.67
CA ARG A 17 -3.23 6.07 -1.47
C ARG A 17 -3.10 7.51 -1.97
N MET A 18 -4.16 8.07 -2.55
CA MET A 18 -4.16 9.44 -3.03
C MET A 18 -3.86 10.44 -1.91
N ILE A 19 -4.49 10.30 -0.74
CA ILE A 19 -4.26 11.20 0.40
C ILE A 19 -2.82 11.07 0.91
N LEU A 20 -2.30 9.84 1.08
CA LEU A 20 -0.92 9.62 1.50
C LEU A 20 0.09 10.33 0.60
N LYS A 21 -0.14 10.33 -0.72
CA LYS A 21 0.70 11.07 -1.68
C LYS A 21 0.60 12.59 -1.56
N LEU A 22 -0.55 13.10 -1.11
CA LEU A 22 -0.77 14.53 -0.92
C LEU A 22 -0.20 15.03 0.40
N LEU A 23 0.03 14.15 1.40
CA LEU A 23 0.59 14.55 2.70
C LEU A 23 1.97 15.21 2.62
N LYS A 24 2.74 14.99 1.54
CA LYS A 24 4.05 15.65 1.34
C LYS A 24 3.94 17.13 0.95
N TYR A 25 2.73 17.61 0.66
CA TYR A 25 2.46 18.98 0.26
C TYR A 25 1.51 19.64 1.25
N ASP A 26 1.81 20.87 1.65
CA ASP A 26 0.83 21.72 2.32
C ASP A 26 -0.14 22.27 1.26
N SER A 27 -1.28 21.60 1.10
CA SER A 27 -2.20 21.83 -0.01
C SER A 27 -3.66 21.83 0.41
N GLU A 28 -4.44 22.75 -0.17
CA GLU A 28 -5.87 22.85 0.03
C GLU A 28 -6.64 22.22 -1.15
N ILE A 29 -7.61 21.36 -0.85
CA ILE A 29 -8.38 20.63 -1.88
C ILE A 29 -9.71 21.33 -2.16
N ASN A 30 -9.81 21.93 -3.34
CA ASN A 30 -10.99 22.64 -3.80
C ASN A 30 -11.69 21.88 -4.94
N TYR A 31 -13.03 21.90 -4.93
CA TYR A 31 -13.82 21.32 -6.02
C TYR A 31 -13.86 22.31 -7.19
N VAL A 32 -13.53 21.82 -8.39
CA VAL A 32 -13.65 22.57 -9.64
C VAL A 32 -14.74 21.91 -10.50
N PRO A 33 -15.81 22.64 -10.85
CA PRO A 33 -16.82 22.16 -11.79
C PRO A 33 -16.23 21.74 -13.14
N GLY A 34 -16.81 20.70 -13.76
CA GLY A 34 -16.30 20.16 -15.03
C GLY A 34 -16.29 21.18 -16.18
N ASN A 35 -17.26 22.10 -16.20
CA ASN A 35 -17.32 23.20 -17.15
C ASN A 35 -16.26 24.29 -16.93
N GLN A 36 -15.36 24.14 -15.96
CA GLN A 36 -14.21 25.03 -15.75
C GLN A 36 -12.88 24.26 -15.90
N MET A 37 -12.94 22.95 -16.14
CA MET A 37 -11.77 22.07 -16.17
C MET A 37 -11.17 21.91 -17.58
N PHE A 38 -11.42 22.86 -18.49
CA PHE A 38 -11.06 22.73 -19.92
C PHE A 38 -9.59 22.38 -20.15
N LEU A 39 -8.67 23.06 -19.46
CA LEU A 39 -7.24 22.86 -19.64
C LEU A 39 -6.80 21.47 -19.18
N ALA A 40 -7.17 21.07 -17.96
CA ALA A 40 -6.82 19.77 -17.41
C ALA A 40 -7.48 18.61 -18.18
N ASP A 41 -8.75 18.76 -18.58
CA ASP A 41 -9.46 17.75 -19.38
C ASP A 41 -8.79 17.59 -20.75
N THR A 42 -8.48 18.69 -21.45
CA THR A 42 -7.78 18.66 -22.75
C THR A 42 -6.42 17.97 -22.64
N LEU A 43 -5.59 18.36 -21.67
CA LEU A 43 -4.26 17.77 -21.49
C LEU A 43 -4.33 16.28 -21.14
N SER A 44 -5.31 15.88 -20.30
CA SER A 44 -5.48 14.47 -19.93
C SER A 44 -5.91 13.58 -21.11
N ARG A 45 -6.66 14.14 -22.07
CA ARG A 45 -7.09 13.44 -23.29
C ARG A 45 -6.04 13.45 -24.39
N ALA A 46 -5.17 14.45 -24.41
CA ALA A 46 -4.09 14.58 -25.38
C ALA A 46 -2.85 13.71 -25.05
N PHE A 47 -2.98 12.74 -24.13
CA PHE A 47 -1.88 11.87 -23.74
C PHE A 47 -1.49 10.91 -24.89
N PRO A 48 -0.19 10.83 -25.26
CA PRO A 48 0.24 9.98 -26.37
C PRO A 48 0.09 8.49 -26.03
N VAL A 49 -0.61 7.76 -26.90
CA VAL A 49 -0.96 6.33 -26.72
C VAL A 49 0.26 5.41 -26.69
N ASN A 50 1.40 5.87 -27.22
CA ASN A 50 2.62 5.06 -27.36
C ASN A 50 3.53 5.11 -26.13
N GLU A 51 3.19 5.89 -25.10
CA GLU A 51 3.95 5.95 -23.86
C GLU A 51 3.44 4.89 -22.88
N THR A 52 4.34 3.98 -22.49
CA THR A 52 4.06 3.08 -21.36
C THR A 52 4.10 3.91 -20.09
N VAL A 53 2.92 4.13 -19.49
CA VAL A 53 2.83 4.68 -18.14
C VAL A 53 3.45 3.65 -17.21
N ARG A 54 4.64 3.94 -16.70
CA ARG A 54 5.26 3.12 -15.67
C ARG A 54 4.45 3.27 -14.40
N ASP A 55 4.16 2.15 -13.75
CA ASP A 55 3.58 2.18 -12.41
C ASP A 55 4.47 3.01 -11.49
N ASP A 56 3.83 3.77 -10.61
CA ASP A 56 4.54 4.56 -9.61
C ASP A 56 5.37 3.62 -8.72
N PRO A 57 6.71 3.70 -8.77
CA PRO A 57 7.56 2.79 -8.01
C PRO A 57 7.36 2.94 -6.50
N GLU A 58 6.93 4.12 -6.03
CA GLU A 58 6.60 4.33 -4.61
C GLU A 58 5.34 3.56 -4.19
N MET A 59 4.51 3.12 -5.14
CA MET A 59 3.28 2.36 -4.88
C MET A 59 3.41 0.84 -4.97
N LEU A 60 4.58 0.33 -5.38
CA LEU A 60 4.82 -1.11 -5.50
C LEU A 60 5.03 -1.78 -4.13
N ASN A 61 5.58 -1.06 -3.15
CA ASN A 61 5.96 -1.62 -1.84
C ASN A 61 5.03 -1.19 -0.68
N ILE A 62 3.79 -0.78 -0.97
CA ILE A 62 2.87 -0.30 0.07
C ILE A 62 2.20 -1.47 0.78
N VAL A 63 2.34 -1.53 2.10
CA VAL A 63 1.62 -2.47 2.96
C VAL A 63 0.12 -2.19 2.88
N HIS A 64 -0.62 -3.11 2.26
CA HIS A 64 -2.07 -2.97 2.05
C HIS A 64 -2.88 -2.96 3.35
N THR A 65 -2.43 -3.68 4.37
CA THR A 65 -3.09 -3.78 5.68
C THR A 65 -2.07 -4.23 6.72
N ILE A 66 -2.05 -3.58 7.88
CA ILE A 66 -1.35 -4.07 9.07
C ILE A 66 -2.44 -4.62 9.99
N SER A 67 -2.48 -5.95 10.15
CA SER A 67 -3.43 -6.61 11.04
C SER A 67 -2.68 -7.35 12.13
N LYS A 68 -3.13 -7.18 13.38
CA LYS A 68 -2.66 -7.98 14.52
C LYS A 68 -3.20 -9.41 14.50
N HIS A 69 -4.24 -9.65 13.71
CA HIS A 69 -4.88 -10.96 13.57
C HIS A 69 -4.84 -11.38 12.11
N LEU A 70 -4.22 -12.52 11.83
CA LEU A 70 -4.30 -13.16 10.53
C LEU A 70 -5.63 -13.94 10.48
N PRO A 71 -6.63 -13.52 9.69
CA PRO A 71 -7.91 -14.22 9.62
C PRO A 71 -7.70 -15.57 8.90
N LEU A 72 -7.43 -16.61 9.67
CA LEU A 72 -7.15 -17.96 9.19
C LEU A 72 -8.01 -18.96 9.96
N SER A 73 -8.58 -19.95 9.27
CA SER A 73 -9.25 -21.06 9.96
C SER A 73 -8.23 -21.94 10.67
N GLU A 74 -8.62 -22.57 11.78
CA GLU A 74 -7.72 -23.47 12.53
C GLU A 74 -7.12 -24.56 11.64
N LYS A 75 -7.91 -25.14 10.74
CA LYS A 75 -7.44 -26.15 9.77
C LYS A 75 -6.31 -25.63 8.90
N ARG A 76 -6.44 -24.42 8.36
CA ARG A 76 -5.37 -23.81 7.56
C ARG A 76 -4.17 -23.48 8.43
N LEU A 77 -4.38 -22.98 9.65
CA LEU A 77 -3.28 -22.66 10.56
C LEU A 77 -2.41 -23.89 10.86
N VAL A 78 -3.02 -25.04 11.13
CA VAL A 78 -2.31 -26.32 11.32
C VAL A 78 -1.55 -26.72 10.04
N GLN A 79 -2.17 -26.57 8.87
CA GLN A 79 -1.51 -26.83 7.60
C GLN A 79 -0.28 -25.94 7.39
N PHE A 80 -0.41 -24.62 7.59
CA PHE A 80 0.70 -23.68 7.47
C PHE A 80 1.85 -24.03 8.42
N LYS A 81 1.57 -24.39 9.67
CA LYS A 81 2.60 -24.85 10.60
C LYS A 81 3.35 -26.07 10.07
N LYS A 82 2.62 -27.09 9.63
CA LYS A 82 3.21 -28.33 9.10
C LYS A 82 4.08 -28.07 7.86
N GLU A 83 3.56 -27.32 6.88
CA GLU A 83 4.33 -27.02 5.67
C GLU A 83 5.55 -26.13 5.99
N THR A 84 5.43 -25.21 6.95
CA THR A 84 6.55 -24.37 7.42
C THR A 84 7.63 -25.19 8.13
N GLU A 85 7.25 -26.22 8.88
CA GLU A 85 8.19 -27.17 9.53
C GLU A 85 8.95 -28.03 8.52
N LEU A 86 8.30 -28.37 7.40
CA LEU A 86 8.90 -29.19 6.34
C LEU A 86 9.81 -28.40 5.41
N ASP A 87 9.66 -27.08 5.34
CA ASP A 87 10.43 -26.20 4.46
C ASP A 87 11.79 -25.81 5.09
N PRO A 88 12.94 -26.25 4.54
CA PRO A 88 14.26 -25.95 5.09
C PRO A 88 14.65 -24.46 5.06
N GLU A 89 14.17 -23.71 4.07
CA GLU A 89 14.44 -22.26 3.95
C GLU A 89 13.68 -21.51 5.04
N LEU A 90 12.41 -21.85 5.27
CA LEU A 90 11.63 -21.24 6.33
C LEU A 90 12.14 -21.62 7.73
N GLN A 91 12.60 -22.86 7.93
CA GLN A 91 13.26 -23.25 9.18
C GLN A 91 14.53 -22.43 9.45
N THR A 92 15.27 -22.10 8.39
CA THR A 92 16.43 -21.20 8.49
C THR A 92 16.01 -19.81 8.98
N VAL A 93 14.92 -19.26 8.45
CA VAL A 93 14.36 -17.97 8.89
C VAL A 93 13.87 -18.03 10.35
N VAL A 94 13.18 -19.11 10.75
CA VAL A 94 12.72 -19.31 12.14
C VAL A 94 13.90 -19.30 13.10
N LYS A 95 14.96 -20.05 12.77
CA LYS A 95 16.19 -20.08 13.56
C LYS A 95 16.81 -18.70 13.69
N TYR A 96 16.90 -17.94 12.59
CA TYR A 96 17.38 -16.56 12.62
C TYR A 96 16.55 -15.67 13.56
N ILE A 97 15.22 -15.83 13.59
CA ILE A 97 14.35 -15.05 14.48
C ILE A 97 14.57 -15.44 15.96
N GLU A 98 14.67 -16.74 16.26
CA GLU A 98 14.89 -17.25 17.62
C GLU A 98 16.26 -16.88 18.19
N GLU A 99 17.29 -16.89 17.34
CA GLU A 99 18.67 -16.53 17.71
C GLU A 99 18.90 -15.00 17.74
N GLY A 100 17.84 -14.19 17.60
CA GLY A 100 17.91 -12.73 17.72
C GLY A 100 18.49 -12.05 16.49
N GLY A 101 18.36 -12.67 15.32
CA GLY A 101 18.81 -12.19 14.02
C GLY A 101 18.10 -10.92 13.58
N LEU A 102 18.55 -9.80 14.16
CA LEU A 102 18.68 -8.46 13.61
C LEU A 102 19.53 -7.66 14.62
N ASN A 103 20.85 -7.85 14.59
CA ASN A 103 21.81 -6.83 15.05
C ASN A 103 21.71 -5.59 14.13
N LEU A 104 20.53 -4.97 14.01
CA LEU A 104 20.33 -3.66 13.40
C LEU A 104 20.16 -2.58 14.47
N THR A 105 20.98 -2.65 15.52
CA THR A 105 21.31 -1.48 16.34
C THR A 105 22.78 -1.17 16.14
N LYS A 106 23.10 -0.42 15.08
CA LYS A 106 24.21 0.53 14.95
C LYS A 106 24.23 1.13 13.55
N VAL A 107 23.41 2.15 13.32
CA VAL A 107 23.78 3.39 12.63
C VAL A 107 23.07 4.51 13.36
#